data_AF-M4AG18-F1
#
_entry.id   AF-M4AG18-F1
#
_cell.length_a   1.000
_cell.length_b   1.000
_cell.length_c   1.000
_cell.angle_alpha   90.00
_cell.angle_beta   90.00
_cell.angle_gamma   90.00
#
_symmetry.space_group_name_H-M   'P 1'
#
loop_
_entity.id
_entity.type
_entity.pdbx_description
1 polymer ?
#
loop_
_entity_poly.entity_id
_entity_poly.type
_entity_poly.pdbx_seq_one_letter_code
_entity_poly.pdbx_strand_id
1 'polypeptide(L)'
;MDPECGPCPDDWILFRQKCYMFYDEPAPWKTWEESRRFCQDRGADLLAIGDLVEQKFINKHIKYYQSEYHGYWIGLQHVNNTWTWVDGRRDTLG
;
A
#
# COMPACT_ATOMS: atom_id res chain seq x y z
N MET A 1 -0.70 8.35 30.05
CA MET A 1 -0.80 7.68 28.74
C MET A 1 -1.64 8.62 27.91
N ASP A 2 -1.02 9.33 26.97
CA ASP A 2 -1.69 10.43 26.27
C ASP A 2 -2.92 9.92 25.50
N PRO A 3 -4.11 10.52 25.69
CA PRO A 3 -5.35 10.13 25.01
C PRO A 3 -5.29 10.32 23.48
N GLU A 4 -4.22 10.93 22.96
CA GLU A 4 -4.02 11.26 21.54
C GLU A 4 -3.22 10.20 20.76
N CYS A 5 -2.60 9.21 21.42
CA CYS A 5 -1.86 8.15 20.69
C CYS A 5 -2.81 7.02 20.26
N GLY A 6 -3.44 7.21 19.10
CA GLY A 6 -4.10 6.11 18.38
C GLY A 6 -3.08 5.04 17.91
N PRO A 7 -3.54 3.81 17.62
CA PRO A 7 -2.67 2.73 17.15
C PRO A 7 -2.11 2.99 15.73
N CYS A 8 -2.69 3.93 14.99
CA CYS A 8 -2.22 4.40 13.69
C CYS A 8 -2.23 5.94 13.64
N PRO A 9 -1.45 6.55 12.74
CA PRO A 9 -1.55 7.98 12.47
C PRO A 9 -2.96 8.38 11.99
N ASP A 10 -3.27 9.67 12.09
CA ASP A 10 -4.53 10.23 11.58
C ASP A 10 -4.71 9.92 10.09
N ASP A 11 -5.93 9.58 9.69
CA ASP A 11 -6.33 9.18 8.33
C ASP A 11 -5.77 7.84 7.84
N TRP A 12 -5.16 7.03 8.73
CA TRP A 12 -4.75 5.66 8.42
C TRP A 12 -5.75 4.66 8.98
N ILE A 13 -5.94 3.56 8.25
CA ILE A 13 -6.85 2.50 8.64
C ILE A 13 -6.06 1.40 9.34
N LEU A 14 -6.42 1.09 10.59
CA LEU A 14 -5.85 -0.06 11.31
C LEU A 14 -6.50 -1.37 10.83
N PHE A 15 -5.66 -2.32 10.42
CA PHE A 15 -6.09 -3.70 10.16
C PHE A 15 -5.00 -4.69 10.56
N ARG A 16 -5.34 -5.66 11.44
CA ARG A 16 -4.44 -6.74 11.90
C ARG A 16 -3.04 -6.27 12.33
N GLN A 17 -2.97 -5.16 13.07
CA GLN A 17 -1.72 -4.55 13.58
C GLN A 17 -0.86 -3.85 12.53
N LYS A 18 -1.39 -3.60 11.33
CA LYS A 18 -0.80 -2.76 10.31
C LYS A 18 -1.68 -1.54 10.07
N CYS A 19 -1.04 -0.44 9.70
CA CYS A 19 -1.71 0.81 9.33
C CYS A 19 -1.63 0.96 7.80
N TYR A 20 -2.76 1.32 7.18
CA TYR A 20 -2.86 1.46 5.73
C TYR A 20 -3.33 2.86 5.36
N MET A 21 -2.72 3.44 4.34
CA MET A 21 -3.11 4.74 3.78
C MET A 21 -3.31 4.58 2.27
N PHE A 22 -4.38 5.18 1.76
CA PHE A 22 -4.75 5.18 0.35
C PHE A 22 -4.55 6.59 -0.19
N TYR A 23 -3.70 6.73 -1.20
CA TYR A 23 -3.42 8.01 -1.82
C TYR A 23 -4.41 8.26 -2.97
N ASP A 24 -5.46 9.02 -2.68
CA ASP A 24 -6.60 9.25 -3.57
C ASP A 24 -6.54 10.57 -4.35
N GLU A 25 -5.40 11.26 -4.34
CA GLU A 25 -5.28 12.57 -4.96
C GLU A 25 -5.43 12.49 -6.50
N PRO A 26 -6.12 13.49 -7.10
CA PRO A 26 -6.22 13.59 -8.55
C PRO A 26 -4.84 13.91 -9.18
N ALA A 27 -4.79 13.92 -10.51
CA ALA A 27 -3.57 14.22 -11.25
C ALA A 27 -2.89 15.53 -10.78
N PRO A 28 -1.54 15.60 -10.82
CA PRO A 28 -0.62 14.64 -11.42
C PRO A 28 -0.38 13.40 -10.56
N TRP A 29 -0.47 12.22 -11.17
CA TRP A 29 -0.17 10.95 -10.49
C TRP A 29 1.32 10.73 -10.36
N LYS A 30 1.70 10.03 -9.29
CA LYS A 30 3.08 9.63 -9.03
C LYS A 30 3.44 8.40 -9.84
N THR A 31 4.68 8.31 -10.29
CA THR A 31 5.29 7.06 -10.73
C THR A 31 5.38 6.06 -9.57
N TRP A 32 5.70 4.79 -9.86
CA TRP A 32 5.91 3.79 -8.81
C TRP A 32 7.01 4.21 -7.83
N GLU A 33 8.13 4.73 -8.33
CA GLU A 33 9.27 5.17 -7.51
C GLU A 33 8.91 6.36 -6.62
N GLU A 34 8.20 7.36 -7.16
CA GLU A 34 7.73 8.51 -6.40
C GLU A 34 6.69 8.10 -5.34
N SER A 35 5.83 7.14 -5.65
CA SER A 35 4.84 6.61 -4.70
C SER A 35 5.54 5.87 -3.56
N ARG A 36 6.58 5.10 -3.86
CA ARG A 36 7.39 4.43 -2.85
C ARG A 36 8.09 5.42 -1.93
N ARG A 37 8.76 6.42 -2.51
CA ARG A 37 9.42 7.49 -1.73
C ARG A 37 8.42 8.21 -0.83
N PHE A 38 7.23 8.54 -1.35
CA PHE A 38 6.17 9.18 -0.59
C PHE A 38 5.71 8.39 0.64
N CYS A 39 5.63 7.05 0.54
CA CYS A 39 5.35 6.17 1.67
C CYS A 39 6.52 6.11 2.66
N GLN A 40 7.76 6.02 2.16
CA GLN A 40 8.98 5.98 2.98
C GLN A 40 9.20 7.25 3.79
N ASP A 41 8.92 8.41 3.21
CA ASP A 41 8.97 9.71 3.90
C ASP A 41 7.95 9.80 5.07
N ARG A 42 6.98 8.87 5.14
CA ARG A 42 5.97 8.75 6.21
C ARG A 42 6.23 7.57 7.16
N GLY A 43 7.40 6.94 7.08
CA GLY A 43 7.74 5.78 7.91
C GLY A 43 7.01 4.49 7.51
N ALA A 44 6.51 4.40 6.28
CA ALA A 44 5.90 3.19 5.70
C ALA A 44 6.59 2.78 4.39
N ASP A 45 6.03 1.83 3.65
CA ASP A 45 6.44 1.48 2.30
C ASP A 45 5.17 1.15 1.48
N LEU A 46 5.31 0.91 0.18
CA LEU A 46 4.18 0.48 -0.65
C LEU A 46 3.58 -0.84 -0.11
N LEU A 47 2.28 -1.01 -0.33
CA LEU A 47 1.53 -2.17 0.14
C LEU A 47 2.19 -3.48 -0.31
N ALA A 48 2.55 -4.32 0.66
CA ALA A 48 2.96 -5.70 0.44
C ALA A 48 1.88 -6.67 0.94
N ILE A 49 1.18 -7.34 0.03
CA ILE A 49 0.08 -8.24 0.37
C ILE A 49 0.66 -9.56 0.89
N GLY A 50 0.28 -9.96 2.11
CA GLY A 50 0.75 -11.18 2.74
C GLY A 50 -0.24 -12.34 2.70
N ASP A 51 -1.53 -12.06 2.63
CA ASP A 51 -2.56 -13.10 2.57
C ASP A 51 -3.84 -12.63 1.84
N LEU A 52 -4.69 -13.59 1.49
CA LEU A 52 -5.96 -13.32 0.79
C LEU A 52 -6.94 -12.49 1.63
N VAL A 53 -6.81 -12.47 2.97
CA VAL A 53 -7.69 -11.70 3.83
C VAL A 53 -7.28 -10.22 3.83
N GLU A 54 -5.98 -9.94 3.82
CA GLU A 54 -5.40 -8.62 3.56
C GLU A 54 -5.82 -8.14 2.16
N GLN A 55 -5.68 -8.97 1.12
CA GLN A 55 -6.14 -8.61 -0.23
C GLN A 55 -7.64 -8.25 -0.28
N LYS A 56 -8.50 -9.03 0.40
CA LYS A 56 -9.94 -8.72 0.50
C LYS A 56 -10.21 -7.43 1.27
N PHE A 57 -9.43 -7.13 2.30
CA PHE A 57 -9.52 -5.88 3.04
C PHE A 57 -9.17 -4.69 2.12
N ILE A 58 -8.06 -4.77 1.38
CA ILE A 58 -7.64 -3.72 0.45
C ILE A 58 -8.68 -3.50 -0.64
N ASN A 59 -9.18 -4.56 -1.27
CA ASN A 59 -10.19 -4.47 -2.33
C ASN A 59 -11.50 -3.80 -1.89
N LYS A 60 -11.82 -3.79 -0.58
CA LYS A 60 -13.00 -3.10 -0.05
C LYS A 60 -12.80 -1.59 0.15
N HIS A 61 -11.54 -1.13 0.23
CA HIS A 61 -11.20 0.25 0.55
C HIS A 61 -10.65 1.03 -0.65
N ILE A 62 -10.22 0.34 -1.72
CA ILE A 62 -9.87 1.01 -2.97
C ILE A 62 -11.09 1.70 -3.59
N LYS A 63 -10.92 2.93 -4.06
CA LYS A 63 -11.94 3.60 -4.88
C LYS A 63 -11.88 3.05 -6.30
N TYR A 64 -13.06 2.90 -6.93
CA TYR A 64 -13.14 2.44 -8.32
C TYR A 64 -12.53 3.50 -9.24
N TYR A 65 -11.45 3.15 -9.91
CA TYR A 65 -10.92 3.97 -10.99
C TYR A 65 -11.72 3.67 -12.27
N GLN A 66 -12.26 4.71 -12.89
CA GLN A 66 -13.11 4.60 -14.09
C GLN A 66 -12.33 4.24 -15.37
N SER A 67 -11.04 3.89 -15.29
CA SER A 67 -10.20 3.61 -16.45
C SER A 67 -9.20 2.50 -16.16
N GLU A 68 -8.94 1.67 -17.17
CA GLU A 68 -7.96 0.57 -17.16
C GLU A 68 -6.52 1.03 -16.89
N TYR A 69 -6.25 2.33 -17.05
CA TYR A 69 -4.93 2.93 -16.89
C TYR A 69 -4.73 3.64 -15.55
N HIS A 70 -5.74 3.65 -14.67
CA HIS A 70 -5.68 4.34 -13.38
C HIS A 70 -5.89 3.35 -12.24
N GLY A 71 -4.98 3.37 -11.26
CA GLY A 71 -4.93 2.40 -10.18
C GLY A 71 -4.02 2.86 -9.04
N TYR A 72 -4.04 2.11 -7.95
CA TYR A 72 -3.08 2.30 -6.86
C TYR A 72 -1.79 1.55 -7.16
N TRP A 73 -0.65 2.18 -6.91
CA TRP A 73 0.63 1.47 -6.89
C TRP A 73 0.72 0.57 -5.66
N ILE A 74 1.22 -0.64 -5.87
CA ILE A 74 1.53 -1.61 -4.81
C ILE A 74 3.01 -1.98 -4.86
N GLY A 75 3.50 -2.59 -3.79
CA GLY A 75 4.93 -2.85 -3.57
C GLY A 75 5.48 -4.07 -4.31
N LEU A 76 4.84 -4.54 -5.37
CA LEU A 76 5.33 -5.70 -6.13
C LEU A 76 6.31 -5.24 -7.21
N GLN A 77 7.50 -5.83 -7.23
CA GLN A 77 8.57 -5.51 -8.19
C GLN A 77 9.21 -6.77 -8.76
N HIS A 78 9.73 -6.67 -9.98
CA HIS A 78 10.43 -7.77 -10.64
C HIS A 78 11.94 -7.57 -10.55
N VAL A 79 12.59 -8.33 -9.67
CA VAL A 79 14.03 -8.22 -9.39
C VAL A 79 14.68 -9.58 -9.62
N ASN A 80 15.76 -9.63 -10.41
CA ASN A 80 16.50 -10.86 -10.71
C ASN A 80 15.59 -12.02 -11.15
N ASN A 81 14.69 -11.75 -12.09
CA ASN A 81 13.75 -12.74 -12.64
C ASN A 81 12.78 -13.34 -11.60
N THR A 82 12.51 -12.60 -10.51
CA THR A 82 11.64 -13.02 -9.41
C THR A 82 10.71 -11.87 -9.00
N TRP A 83 9.42 -12.16 -8.83
CA TRP A 83 8.48 -11.24 -8.22
C TRP A 83 8.72 -11.16 -6.71
N THR A 84 9.05 -9.96 -6.25
CA THR A 84 9.44 -9.70 -4.86
C THR A 84 8.69 -8.48 -4.37
N TRP A 85 8.21 -8.52 -3.14
CA TRP A 85 7.59 -7.39 -2.47
C TRP A 85 8.65 -6.41 -1.94
N VAL A 86 8.28 -5.16 -1.70
CA VAL A 86 9.17 -4.14 -1.12
C VAL A 86 9.70 -4.50 0.27
N ASP A 87 9.03 -5.41 0.98
CA ASP A 87 9.47 -5.97 2.26
C ASP A 87 10.47 -7.14 2.14
N GLY A 88 10.87 -7.48 0.91
CA GLY A 88 11.85 -8.52 0.60
C GLY A 88 11.28 -9.94 0.47
N ARG A 89 9.98 -10.15 0.74
CA ARG A 89 9.35 -11.45 0.56
C ARG A 89 9.17 -11.75 -0.92
N ARG A 90 9.39 -13.01 -1.32
CA ARG A 90 8.98 -13.49 -2.65
C ARG A 90 7.46 -13.54 -2.71
N ASP A 91 6.91 -13.25 -3.88
CA ASP A 91 5.50 -13.45 -4.08
C ASP A 91 5.16 -14.94 -4.11
N THR A 92 4.13 -15.31 -3.35
CA THR A 92 3.64 -16.70 -3.23
C THR A 92 2.12 -16.79 -3.41
N LEU A 93 1.46 -15.68 -3.75
CA LEU A 93 0.00 -15.60 -3.89
C LEU A 93 -0.46 -15.78 -5.35
N GLY A 94 0.46 -16.13 -6.25
CA GLY A 94 0.21 -16.44 -7.66
C GLY A 94 -0.65 -17.68 -7.90
#